data_AF-A0A9X1WKV3-F1
#
_entry.id   AF-A0A9X1WKV3-F1
#
_cell.length_a   1.000
_cell.length_b   1.000
_cell.length_c   1.000
_cell.angle_alpha   90.00
_cell.angle_beta   90.00
_cell.angle_gamma   90.00
#
_symmetry.space_group_name_H-M   'P 1'
#
loop_
_entity.id
_entity.type
_entity.pdbx_description
1 polymer ?
#
loop_
_entity_poly.entity_id
_entity_poly.type
_entity_poly.pdbx_seq_one_letter_code
_entity_poly.pdbx_strand_id
1 'polypeptide(L)'
;MSMQIQRGTITQFINNIDTGISNIRNQMLNQTSANGKLWLYDLKFNKSYPDPLFNTQQNFGEIIDQAFTYYVSMRAAEELFNKFPWITYFDMNIGANNGTDIESNISSNGEVVLVEVFAVVRPSNNGKLSKEIRNIRKRKPSKAKARKIHRFVFFYCPDPNNYYINAYNYLNKVQKNKATVQVKWINI
;
A
#
# COMPACT_ATOMS: atom_id res chain seq x y z
N MET A 1 -5.00 11.95 -5.44
CA MET A 1 -3.71 12.54 -5.83
C MET A 1 -2.78 11.40 -6.21
N SER A 2 -2.20 11.43 -7.41
CA SER A 2 -1.27 10.39 -7.89
C SER A 2 0.16 10.95 -7.87
N MET A 3 1.14 10.15 -7.43
CA MET A 3 2.56 10.51 -7.51
C MET A 3 3.27 9.58 -8.49
N GLN A 4 4.40 10.01 -9.03
CA GLN A 4 5.28 9.15 -9.81
C GLN A 4 6.54 8.87 -9.00
N ILE A 5 6.97 7.61 -8.95
CA ILE A 5 8.23 7.22 -8.30
C ILE A 5 9.21 6.62 -9.30
N GLN A 6 10.49 6.85 -9.04
CA GLN A 6 11.60 6.30 -9.82
C GLN A 6 12.54 5.53 -8.88
N ARG A 7 13.37 4.65 -9.43
CA ARG A 7 14.28 3.81 -8.63
C ARG A 7 15.11 4.60 -7.61
N GLY A 8 15.66 5.75 -8.01
CA GLY A 8 16.50 6.58 -7.17
C GLY A 8 15.77 7.40 -6.10
N THR A 9 14.43 7.44 -6.11
CA THR A 9 13.66 8.31 -5.21
C THR A 9 13.07 7.59 -4.00
N ILE A 10 13.13 6.25 -3.96
CA ILE A 10 12.47 5.43 -2.92
C ILE A 10 12.94 5.83 -1.52
N THR A 11 14.25 5.91 -1.29
CA THR A 11 14.81 6.30 0.02
C THR A 11 14.33 7.68 0.46
N GLN A 12 14.24 8.64 -0.48
CA GLN A 12 13.73 9.97 -0.16
C GLN A 12 12.26 9.93 0.27
N PHE A 13 11.43 9.12 -0.39
CA PHE A 13 10.04 8.95 0.00
C PHE A 13 9.90 8.30 1.38
N ILE A 14 10.72 7.29 1.69
CA ILE A 14 10.76 6.67 3.03
C ILE A 14 11.12 7.73 4.10
N ASN A 15 12.17 8.52 3.86
CA ASN A 15 12.56 9.58 4.79
C ASN A 15 11.45 10.63 5.00
N ASN A 16 10.70 10.96 3.94
CA ASN A 16 9.55 11.87 4.05
C ASN A 16 8.44 11.27 4.93
N ILE A 17 8.15 9.97 4.76
CA ILE A 17 7.18 9.26 5.62
C ILE A 17 7.64 9.30 7.08
N ASP A 18 8.91 8.95 7.35
CA ASP A 18 9.49 8.93 8.70
C ASP A 18 9.41 10.32 9.37
N THR A 19 9.73 11.36 8.60
CA THR A 19 9.65 12.76 9.05
C THR A 19 8.20 13.15 9.38
N GLY A 20 7.25 12.82 8.50
CA GLY A 20 5.83 13.09 8.70
C GLY A 20 5.28 12.39 9.95
N ILE A 21 5.59 11.10 10.13
CA ILE A 21 5.20 10.34 11.32
C ILE A 21 5.82 10.93 12.59
N SER A 22 7.09 11.34 12.54
CA SER A 22 7.75 11.98 13.68
C SER A 22 7.07 13.29 14.08
N ASN A 23 6.64 14.10 13.10
CA ASN A 23 5.90 15.33 13.36
C ASN A 23 4.54 15.05 14.01
N ILE A 24 3.81 14.05 13.50
CA ILE A 24 2.53 13.61 14.08
C ILE A 24 2.73 13.13 15.53
N ARG A 25 3.76 12.32 15.78
CA ARG A 25 4.11 11.88 17.14
C ARG A 25 4.36 13.07 18.06
N ASN A 26 5.16 14.04 17.63
CA ASN A 26 5.44 15.23 18.44
C ASN A 26 4.18 16.06 18.71
N GLN A 27 3.30 16.20 17.72
CA GLN A 27 2.00 16.86 17.89
C GLN A 27 1.15 16.13 18.94
N MET A 28 1.08 14.80 18.90
CA MET A 28 0.34 13.99 19.88
C MET A 28 0.92 14.10 21.29
N LEU A 29 2.25 14.08 21.44
CA LEU A 29 2.90 14.22 22.76
C LEU A 29 2.64 15.58 23.41
N ASN A 30 2.40 16.60 22.60
CA ASN A 30 2.10 17.95 23.07
C ASN A 30 0.59 18.19 23.31
N GLN A 31 -0.28 17.24 22.93
CA GLN A 31 -1.71 17.34 23.22
C GLN A 31 -1.99 17.00 24.70
N THR A 32 -2.51 17.98 25.43
CA THR A 32 -2.83 17.89 26.85
C THR A 32 -4.34 18.01 27.05
N SER A 33 -5.12 17.02 26.59
CA SER A 33 -6.55 16.99 26.92
C SER A 33 -6.76 16.33 28.28
N ALA A 34 -7.33 17.08 29.24
CA ALA A 34 -7.74 16.54 30.53
C ALA A 34 -8.92 15.55 30.41
N ASN A 35 -9.62 15.52 29.26
CA ASN A 35 -10.76 14.64 29.01
C ASN A 35 -10.43 13.60 27.93
N GLY A 36 -10.16 12.37 28.38
CA GLY A 36 -9.80 11.26 27.50
C GLY A 36 -10.85 10.92 26.44
N LYS A 37 -12.14 11.15 26.70
CA LYS A 37 -13.20 10.91 25.70
C LYS A 37 -13.11 11.91 24.55
N LEU A 38 -12.90 13.20 24.85
CA LEU A 38 -12.74 14.23 23.82
C LEU A 38 -11.46 13.99 23.02
N TRP A 39 -10.38 13.58 23.69
CA TRP A 39 -9.15 13.21 23.02
C TRP A 39 -9.34 12.05 22.02
N LEU A 40 -10.01 10.97 22.43
CA LEU A 40 -10.32 9.86 21.52
C LEU A 40 -11.25 10.27 20.37
N TYR A 41 -12.19 11.18 20.64
CA TYR A 41 -13.06 11.74 19.61
C TYR A 41 -12.24 12.50 18.55
N ASP A 42 -11.30 13.34 18.99
CA ASP A 42 -10.43 14.09 18.11
C ASP A 42 -9.57 13.16 17.23
N LEU A 43 -8.96 12.14 17.83
CA LEU A 43 -8.18 11.15 17.08
C LEU A 43 -9.00 10.42 16.01
N LYS A 44 -10.25 10.05 16.34
CA LYS A 44 -11.07 9.20 15.48
C LYS A 44 -11.81 9.96 14.39
N PHE A 45 -12.29 11.17 14.70
CA PHE A 45 -13.24 11.88 13.84
C PHE A 45 -12.70 13.19 13.27
N ASN A 46 -11.78 13.85 13.97
CA ASN A 46 -11.25 15.13 13.51
C ASN A 46 -10.04 14.93 12.59
N LYS A 47 -10.02 15.71 11.51
CA LYS A 47 -8.94 15.70 10.51
C LYS A 47 -7.82 16.65 10.95
N SER A 48 -7.12 16.27 12.01
CA SER A 48 -6.14 17.12 12.69
C SER A 48 -4.68 16.80 12.36
N TYR A 49 -4.45 15.76 11.55
CA TYR A 49 -3.12 15.27 11.25
C TYR A 49 -2.85 15.34 9.75
N PRO A 50 -1.74 15.95 9.32
CA PRO A 50 -1.36 15.95 7.92
C PRO A 50 -0.84 14.57 7.49
N ASP A 51 -1.28 14.11 6.32
CA ASP A 51 -0.75 12.93 5.68
C ASP A 51 0.77 13.04 5.44
N PRO A 52 1.60 12.00 5.75
CA PRO A 52 3.05 12.09 5.65
C PRO A 52 3.62 12.36 4.25
N LEU A 53 2.86 12.08 3.18
CA LEU A 53 3.33 12.25 1.79
C LEU A 53 2.62 13.39 1.06
N PHE A 54 1.33 13.57 1.31
CA PHE A 54 0.49 14.51 0.57
C PHE A 54 0.10 15.75 1.38
N ASN A 55 0.42 15.78 2.69
CA ASN A 55 0.07 16.86 3.61
C ASN A 55 -1.45 17.16 3.67
N THR A 56 -2.28 16.20 3.25
CA THR A 56 -3.74 16.31 3.32
C THR A 56 -4.21 16.03 4.75
N GLN A 57 -5.14 16.82 5.26
CA GLN A 57 -5.64 16.64 6.63
C GLN A 57 -6.51 15.38 6.75
N GLN A 58 -6.15 14.51 7.69
CA GLN A 58 -6.79 13.22 7.94
C GLN A 58 -6.96 12.94 9.43
N ASN A 59 -7.85 12.01 9.77
CA ASN A 59 -7.96 11.54 11.15
C ASN A 59 -6.82 10.56 11.48
N PHE A 60 -6.54 10.36 12.77
CA PHE A 60 -5.41 9.54 13.20
C PHE A 60 -5.54 8.07 12.77
N GLY A 61 -6.76 7.55 12.71
CA GLY A 61 -7.02 6.19 12.21
C GLY A 61 -6.63 6.05 10.73
N GLU A 62 -6.99 7.02 9.90
CA GLU A 62 -6.60 7.07 8.49
C GLU A 62 -5.07 7.19 8.33
N ILE A 63 -4.40 7.99 9.16
CA ILE A 63 -2.93 8.09 9.19
C ILE A 63 -2.30 6.73 9.47
N ILE A 64 -2.78 5.99 10.48
CA ILE A 64 -2.24 4.66 10.81
C ILE A 64 -2.40 3.71 9.61
N ASP A 65 -3.59 3.65 9.01
CA ASP A 65 -3.87 2.75 7.90
C ASP A 65 -3.04 3.09 6.65
N GLN A 66 -2.79 4.38 6.40
CA GLN A 66 -2.06 4.84 5.22
C GLN A 66 -0.54 4.77 5.39
N ALA A 67 0.00 5.15 6.56
CA ALA A 67 1.44 5.16 6.81
C ALA A 67 2.09 3.80 6.53
N PHE A 68 1.55 2.73 7.10
CA PHE A 68 2.06 1.38 6.84
C PHE A 68 1.84 0.94 5.40
N THR A 69 0.72 1.34 4.79
CA THR A 69 0.49 1.08 3.37
C THR A 69 1.55 1.76 2.49
N TYR A 70 2.01 2.96 2.84
CA TYR A 70 3.08 3.66 2.11
C TYR A 70 4.42 2.93 2.20
N TYR A 71 4.80 2.41 3.38
CA TYR A 71 5.98 1.57 3.49
C TYR A 71 5.86 0.29 2.64
N VAL A 72 4.70 -0.38 2.63
CA VAL A 72 4.45 -1.51 1.72
C VAL A 72 4.64 -1.09 0.27
N SER A 73 4.11 0.07 -0.14
CA SER A 73 4.24 0.58 -1.51
C SER A 73 5.69 0.79 -1.93
N MET A 74 6.50 1.42 -1.06
CA MET A 74 7.91 1.70 -1.35
C MET A 74 8.72 0.41 -1.48
N ARG A 75 8.49 -0.55 -0.58
CA ARG A 75 9.15 -1.87 -0.64
C ARG A 75 8.70 -2.70 -1.85
N ALA A 76 7.41 -2.66 -2.19
CA ALA A 76 6.89 -3.31 -3.39
C ALA A 76 7.54 -2.73 -4.66
N ALA A 77 7.65 -1.40 -4.74
CA ALA A 77 8.30 -0.75 -5.86
C ALA A 77 9.79 -1.11 -5.97
N GLU A 78 10.53 -1.11 -4.87
CA GLU A 78 11.94 -1.53 -4.82
C GLU A 78 12.11 -2.95 -5.39
N GLU A 79 11.30 -3.89 -4.91
CA GLU A 79 11.35 -5.28 -5.38
C GLU A 79 11.00 -5.40 -6.87
N LEU A 80 9.99 -4.66 -7.34
CA LEU A 80 9.55 -4.72 -8.73
C LEU A 80 10.52 -4.04 -9.69
N PHE A 81 11.17 -2.95 -9.29
CA PHE A 81 12.26 -2.37 -10.06
C PHE A 81 13.39 -3.39 -10.24
N ASN A 82 13.75 -4.14 -9.20
CA ASN A 82 14.78 -5.18 -9.30
C ASN A 82 14.34 -6.35 -10.19
N LYS A 83 13.06 -6.75 -10.09
CA LYS A 83 12.50 -7.85 -10.88
C LYS A 83 12.31 -7.52 -12.36
N PHE A 84 11.99 -6.26 -12.67
CA PHE A 84 11.69 -5.81 -14.02
C PHE A 84 12.55 -4.59 -14.37
N PRO A 85 13.79 -4.81 -14.86
CA PRO A 85 14.73 -3.72 -15.15
C PRO A 85 14.25 -2.70 -16.19
N TRP A 86 13.27 -3.06 -17.02
CA TRP A 86 12.67 -2.18 -18.02
C TRP A 86 11.72 -1.13 -17.42
N ILE A 87 11.31 -1.28 -16.15
CA ILE A 87 10.46 -0.29 -15.47
C ILE A 87 11.32 0.91 -15.12
N THR A 88 10.94 2.07 -15.63
CA THR A 88 11.62 3.35 -15.35
C THR A 88 10.90 4.15 -14.27
N TYR A 89 9.58 3.98 -14.15
CA TYR A 89 8.77 4.62 -13.12
C TYR A 89 7.50 3.82 -12.78
N PHE A 90 6.92 4.13 -11.63
CA PHE A 90 5.55 3.76 -11.29
C PHE A 90 4.68 4.98 -11.06
N ASP A 91 3.46 4.94 -11.58
CA ASP A 91 2.36 5.80 -11.14
C ASP A 91 1.76 5.18 -9.87
N MET A 92 1.75 5.93 -8.78
CA MET A 92 1.26 5.49 -7.48
C MET A 92 0.00 6.28 -7.11
N ASN A 93 -1.10 5.56 -6.97
CA ASN A 93 -2.39 6.07 -6.52
C ASN A 93 -2.66 5.63 -5.08
N ILE A 94 -1.67 5.82 -4.21
CA ILE A 94 -1.72 5.36 -2.82
C ILE A 94 -2.51 6.35 -1.94
N GLY A 95 -3.37 5.84 -1.07
CA GLY A 95 -4.32 6.62 -0.26
C GLY A 95 -5.77 6.18 -0.47
N ALA A 96 -6.74 7.08 -0.25
CA ALA A 96 -8.18 6.75 -0.35
C ALA A 96 -8.76 6.82 -1.79
N ASN A 97 -7.91 6.82 -2.82
CA ASN A 97 -8.37 6.99 -4.20
C ASN A 97 -8.77 5.64 -4.82
N ASN A 98 -9.82 5.65 -5.64
CA ASN A 98 -10.16 4.49 -6.47
C ASN A 98 -9.13 4.32 -7.59
N GLY A 99 -8.74 3.09 -7.90
CA GLY A 99 -7.83 2.78 -9.02
C GLY A 99 -6.74 1.77 -8.63
N THR A 100 -5.76 1.59 -9.52
CA THR A 100 -4.57 0.77 -9.23
C THR A 100 -3.60 1.50 -8.33
N ASP A 101 -3.27 0.91 -7.17
CA ASP A 101 -2.35 1.53 -6.21
C ASP A 101 -0.98 1.80 -6.84
N ILE A 102 -0.46 0.85 -7.63
CA ILE A 102 0.79 1.01 -8.37
C ILE A 102 0.63 0.46 -9.79
N GLU A 103 0.94 1.28 -10.79
CA GLU A 103 0.98 0.91 -12.20
C GLU A 103 2.33 1.31 -12.81
N SER A 104 3.00 0.39 -13.52
CA SER A 104 4.26 0.71 -14.21
C SER A 104 4.03 1.45 -15.52
N ASN A 105 5.08 2.05 -16.07
CA ASN A 105 5.13 2.33 -17.51
C ASN A 105 4.90 1.04 -18.34
N ILE A 106 4.56 1.18 -19.61
CA ILE A 106 4.44 0.04 -20.54
C ILE A 106 5.80 -0.18 -21.21
N SER A 107 6.28 -1.42 -21.23
CA SER A 107 7.51 -1.79 -21.94
C SER A 107 7.32 -1.77 -23.47
N SER A 108 8.42 -1.77 -24.22
CA SER A 108 8.42 -1.87 -25.70
C SER A 108 7.69 -3.12 -26.22
N ASN A 109 7.67 -4.20 -25.44
CA ASN A 109 6.95 -5.44 -25.78
C ASN A 109 5.48 -5.45 -25.31
N GLY A 110 4.98 -4.33 -24.78
CA GLY A 110 3.60 -4.20 -24.32
C GLY A 110 3.31 -4.89 -22.97
N GLU A 111 4.32 -5.12 -22.14
CA GLU A 111 4.15 -5.60 -20.77
C GLU A 111 3.91 -4.45 -19.79
N VAL A 112 3.09 -4.67 -18.77
CA VAL A 112 2.79 -3.73 -17.69
C VAL A 112 2.63 -4.47 -16.36
N VAL A 113 2.96 -3.80 -15.25
CA VAL A 113 2.78 -4.29 -13.89
C VAL A 113 1.67 -3.50 -13.20
N LEU A 114 0.71 -4.21 -12.61
CA LEU A 114 -0.33 -3.65 -11.75
C LEU A 114 -0.19 -4.23 -10.34
N VAL A 115 -0.37 -3.39 -9.33
CA VAL A 115 -0.20 -3.78 -7.93
C VAL A 115 -1.32 -3.24 -7.05
N GLU A 116 -1.74 -4.05 -6.08
CA GLU A 116 -2.46 -3.61 -4.88
C GLU A 116 -1.53 -3.70 -3.68
N VAL A 117 -1.60 -2.72 -2.78
CA VAL A 117 -0.79 -2.66 -1.57
C VAL A 117 -1.63 -2.31 -0.37
N PHE A 118 -1.43 -2.99 0.75
CA PHE A 118 -2.12 -2.64 1.99
C PHE A 118 -1.42 -3.17 3.23
N ALA A 119 -1.61 -2.49 4.36
CA ALA A 119 -1.35 -3.03 5.68
C ALA A 119 -2.64 -3.56 6.33
N VAL A 120 -2.52 -4.65 7.10
CA VAL A 120 -3.61 -5.22 7.90
C VAL A 120 -3.08 -5.81 9.20
N VAL A 121 -3.92 -5.81 10.24
CA VAL A 121 -3.60 -6.49 11.51
C VAL A 121 -3.46 -8.00 11.31
N ARG A 122 -4.30 -8.61 10.46
CA ARG A 122 -4.27 -10.04 10.09
C ARG A 122 -4.67 -10.21 8.61
N PRO A 123 -4.12 -11.20 7.88
CA PRO A 123 -4.47 -11.45 6.48
C PRO A 123 -5.96 -11.74 6.24
N SER A 124 -6.63 -12.37 7.22
CA SER A 124 -8.06 -12.68 7.18
C SER A 124 -8.95 -11.51 7.60
N ASN A 125 -8.38 -10.39 8.04
CA ASN A 125 -9.13 -9.26 8.57
C ASN A 125 -10.12 -8.72 7.52
N ASN A 126 -11.42 -8.83 7.82
CA ASN A 126 -12.53 -8.41 6.96
C ASN A 126 -12.45 -8.92 5.50
N GLY A 127 -11.74 -10.03 5.26
CA GLY A 127 -11.53 -10.56 3.91
C GLY A 127 -10.80 -9.61 2.94
N LYS A 128 -10.04 -8.62 3.44
CA LYS A 128 -9.39 -7.60 2.61
C LYS A 128 -8.47 -8.22 1.56
N LEU A 129 -7.61 -9.17 1.95
CA LEU A 129 -6.72 -9.86 1.01
C LEU A 129 -7.49 -10.54 -0.14
N SER A 130 -8.55 -11.26 0.20
CA SER A 130 -9.43 -11.94 -0.75
C SER A 130 -10.09 -10.95 -1.73
N LYS A 131 -10.50 -9.79 -1.22
CA LYS A 131 -11.12 -8.72 -1.98
C LYS A 131 -10.12 -8.10 -2.96
N GLU A 132 -8.91 -7.76 -2.50
CA GLU A 132 -7.90 -7.14 -3.36
C GLU A 132 -7.38 -8.09 -4.44
N ILE A 133 -7.21 -9.38 -4.14
CA ILE A 133 -6.90 -10.37 -5.18
C ILE A 133 -8.00 -10.43 -6.25
N ARG A 134 -9.27 -10.36 -5.86
CA ARG A 134 -10.41 -10.36 -6.79
C ARG A 134 -10.47 -9.08 -7.62
N ASN A 135 -10.19 -7.94 -7.00
CA ASN A 135 -10.20 -6.62 -7.65
C ASN A 135 -9.12 -6.55 -8.73
N ILE A 136 -7.86 -6.83 -8.37
CA ILE A 136 -6.74 -6.67 -9.29
C ILE A 136 -6.80 -7.60 -10.51
N ARG A 137 -7.41 -8.79 -10.36
CA ARG A 137 -7.67 -9.70 -11.49
C ARG A 137 -8.48 -9.01 -12.60
N LYS A 138 -9.41 -8.15 -12.23
CA LYS A 138 -10.31 -7.44 -13.15
C LYS A 138 -9.73 -6.13 -13.66
N ARG A 139 -8.74 -5.56 -12.96
CA ARG A 139 -8.14 -4.28 -13.34
C ARG A 139 -7.44 -4.35 -14.70
N LYS A 140 -7.54 -3.22 -15.40
CA LYS A 140 -6.90 -2.94 -16.68
C LYS A 140 -5.93 -1.77 -16.48
N PRO A 141 -4.85 -1.71 -17.28
CA PRO A 141 -3.95 -0.56 -17.27
C PRO A 141 -4.71 0.69 -17.68
N SER A 142 -4.35 1.82 -17.08
CA SER A 142 -5.03 3.11 -17.28
C SER A 142 -4.70 3.76 -18.62
N LYS A 143 -3.48 3.56 -19.14
CA LYS A 143 -2.96 4.36 -20.27
C LYS A 143 -2.97 3.67 -21.63
N ALA A 144 -2.89 2.33 -21.70
CA ALA A 144 -2.98 1.64 -23.00
C ALA A 144 -3.35 0.14 -22.89
N LYS A 145 -3.65 -0.46 -24.04
CA LYS A 145 -3.90 -1.90 -24.16
C LYS A 145 -2.59 -2.67 -24.06
N ALA A 146 -2.26 -3.15 -22.87
CA ALA A 146 -1.10 -4.02 -22.67
C ALA A 146 -1.32 -5.41 -23.31
N ARG A 147 -0.25 -5.96 -23.89
CA ARG A 147 -0.19 -7.34 -24.39
C ARG A 147 -0.12 -8.34 -23.24
N LYS A 148 0.57 -7.98 -22.16
CA LYS A 148 0.75 -8.82 -20.97
C LYS A 148 0.67 -7.97 -19.71
N ILE A 149 -0.11 -8.45 -18.74
CA ILE A 149 -0.32 -7.76 -17.46
C ILE A 149 0.16 -8.67 -16.34
N HIS A 150 1.22 -8.25 -15.65
CA HIS A 150 1.68 -8.86 -14.41
C HIS A 150 0.91 -8.24 -13.25
N ARG A 151 0.33 -9.06 -12.38
CA ARG A 151 -0.48 -8.58 -11.26
C ARG A 151 0.14 -9.02 -9.95
N PHE A 152 0.24 -8.08 -9.02
CA PHE A 152 0.79 -8.32 -7.70
C PHE A 152 -0.13 -7.80 -6.60
N VAL A 153 -0.16 -8.50 -5.48
CA VAL A 153 -0.70 -7.99 -4.23
C VAL A 153 0.43 -8.04 -3.22
N PHE A 154 0.86 -6.89 -2.72
CA PHE A 154 1.79 -6.83 -1.60
C PHE A 154 1.05 -6.43 -0.33
N PHE A 155 1.38 -7.05 0.79
CA PHE A 155 0.77 -6.68 2.05
C PHE A 155 1.71 -6.82 3.22
N TYR A 156 1.41 -6.10 4.30
CA TYR A 156 2.09 -6.24 5.59
C TYR A 156 1.09 -6.66 6.67
N CYS A 157 1.56 -7.56 7.55
CA CYS A 157 0.99 -7.80 8.87
C CYS A 157 2.12 -8.20 9.83
N PRO A 158 2.05 -7.79 11.12
CA PRO A 158 3.16 -7.91 12.07
C PRO A 158 3.49 -9.34 12.51
N ASP A 159 2.52 -10.25 12.51
CA ASP A 159 2.74 -11.67 12.78
C ASP A 159 2.35 -12.46 11.54
N PRO A 160 3.29 -12.75 10.63
CA PRO A 160 3.02 -13.67 9.55
C PRO A 160 2.72 -15.04 10.15
N ASN A 161 3.58 -15.62 10.99
CA ASN A 161 3.60 -17.06 11.31
C ASN A 161 2.30 -17.62 11.97
N ASN A 162 1.62 -16.88 12.85
CA ASN A 162 0.32 -17.32 13.38
C ASN A 162 -0.80 -17.30 12.33
N TYR A 163 -0.65 -16.52 11.26
CA TYR A 163 -1.66 -16.32 10.23
C TYR A 163 -1.19 -16.76 8.83
N TYR A 164 0.07 -17.15 8.66
CA TYR A 164 0.73 -17.45 7.40
C TYR A 164 0.33 -18.83 6.93
N ILE A 165 0.14 -19.78 7.84
CA ILE A 165 -0.37 -21.10 7.46
C ILE A 165 -1.77 -20.93 6.84
N ASN A 166 -2.61 -20.05 7.41
CA ASN A 166 -3.93 -19.75 6.86
C ASN A 166 -3.85 -18.90 5.59
N ALA A 167 -2.97 -17.90 5.52
CA ALA A 167 -2.77 -17.09 4.33
C ALA A 167 -2.17 -17.91 3.18
N TYR A 168 -1.13 -18.72 3.42
CA TYR A 168 -0.50 -19.63 2.47
C TYR A 168 -1.47 -20.72 2.00
N ASN A 169 -2.26 -21.33 2.89
CA ASN A 169 -3.31 -22.28 2.51
C ASN A 169 -4.44 -21.59 1.72
N TYR A 170 -4.82 -20.37 2.11
CA TYR A 170 -5.78 -19.54 1.38
C TYR A 170 -5.25 -19.17 -0.01
N LEU A 171 -3.99 -18.77 -0.10
CA LEU A 171 -3.29 -18.43 -1.33
C LEU A 171 -3.15 -19.65 -2.23
N ASN A 172 -2.79 -20.82 -1.71
CA ASN A 172 -2.76 -22.07 -2.45
C ASN A 172 -4.16 -22.48 -2.95
N LYS A 173 -5.21 -22.28 -2.15
CA LYS A 173 -6.61 -22.51 -2.57
C LYS A 173 -7.05 -21.54 -3.67
N VAL A 174 -6.61 -20.28 -3.61
CA VAL A 174 -6.94 -19.22 -4.59
C VAL A 174 -6.08 -19.30 -5.86
N GLN A 175 -4.84 -19.83 -5.77
CA GLN A 175 -3.89 -20.01 -6.88
C GLN A 175 -4.13 -21.31 -7.64
N LYS A 176 -4.62 -22.39 -7.00
CA LYS A 176 -5.00 -23.65 -7.68
C LYS A 176 -6.07 -23.46 -8.78
N ASN A 177 -6.78 -22.34 -8.80
CA ASN A 177 -7.85 -22.04 -9.76
C ASN A 177 -7.46 -21.06 -10.89
N LYS A 178 -6.30 -21.27 -11.51
CA LYS A 178 -5.72 -20.54 -12.66
C LYS A 178 -4.87 -19.32 -12.29
N ALA A 179 -3.67 -19.31 -12.86
CA ALA A 179 -2.65 -18.28 -12.76
C ALA A 179 -3.21 -16.87 -13.05
N THR A 180 -2.71 -15.85 -12.35
CA THR A 180 -2.48 -14.48 -12.90
C THR A 180 -2.06 -13.44 -11.85
N VAL A 181 -2.23 -13.69 -10.54
CA VAL A 181 -1.86 -12.73 -9.48
C VAL A 181 -0.84 -13.34 -8.52
N GLN A 182 0.30 -12.68 -8.38
CA GLN A 182 1.33 -13.01 -7.40
C GLN A 182 1.04 -12.29 -6.09
N VAL A 183 1.04 -13.00 -4.96
CA VAL A 183 0.80 -12.38 -3.65
C VAL A 183 2.06 -12.49 -2.81
N LYS A 184 2.45 -11.39 -2.17
CA LYS A 184 3.68 -11.27 -1.41
C LYS A 184 3.43 -10.56 -0.09
N TRP A 185 3.98 -11.11 0.98
CA TRP A 185 4.10 -10.42 2.25
C TRP A 185 5.43 -9.66 2.28
N ILE A 186 5.41 -8.45 2.80
CA ILE A 186 6.59 -7.61 3.01
C ILE A 186 6.84 -7.52 4.51
N ASN A 187 8.10 -7.60 4.92
CA ASN A 187 8.51 -7.20 6.26
C ASN A 187 8.92 -5.72 6.23
N ILE A 188 8.33 -4.90 7.11
CA ILE A 188 8.62 -3.47 7.23
C ILE A 188 9.58 -3.25 8.38
#